data_AF-A0A5E4ELU1-F1
#
_entry.id   AF-A0A5E4ELU1-F1
#
_cell.length_a   1.000
_cell.length_b   1.000
_cell.length_c   1.000
_cell.angle_alpha   90.00
_cell.angle_beta   90.00
_cell.angle_gamma   90.00
#
_symmetry.space_group_name_H-M   'P 1'
#
loop_
_entity.id
_entity.type
_entity.pdbx_description
1 polymer ?
#
loop_
_entity_poly.entity_id
_entity_poly.type
_entity_poly.pdbx_seq_one_letter_code
_entity_poly.pdbx_strand_id
1 'polypeptide(L)'
;MSEKEANPTFSKSTGLPRKRFYRARAHSNPLSDSHFPVPISPGHVDYSLHYPQHFPSSDQVDNGKKIQFADIGCGFGGLLISLSTLFPETLMIGMELRDKVTEYVKERILALRVTNPGQYQNISVVRTNSMKYIPNYFEKGQLSKMFFLFPDPHFKEKNHRRRVISPFLLDEYAYVLEVGGIIYTITDVEELGDWMKACLENHPMFEALTDEELKADPVTKLLSSATEEGQKVDRNGGQTFRAVYRRIAPSL
;
A
#
# COMPACT_ATOMS: atom_id res chain seq x y z
N MET A 1 -3.10 -23.72 36.98
CA MET A 1 -3.51 -22.92 35.81
C MET A 1 -2.41 -21.89 35.56
N SER A 2 -1.61 -22.08 34.51
CA SER A 2 -0.50 -21.17 34.20
C SER A 2 -1.07 -19.86 33.65
N GLU A 3 -0.86 -18.76 34.37
CA GLU A 3 -0.98 -17.41 33.82
C GLU A 3 -0.02 -17.32 32.64
N LYS A 4 -0.53 -17.34 31.41
CA LYS A 4 0.26 -16.97 30.24
C LYS A 4 0.74 -15.54 30.47
N GLU A 5 2.05 -15.35 30.67
CA GLU A 5 2.66 -14.02 30.72
C GLU A 5 2.20 -13.22 29.50
N ALA A 6 1.45 -12.14 29.74
CA ALA A 6 0.90 -11.31 28.68
C ALA A 6 2.05 -10.65 27.90
N ASN A 7 2.12 -10.90 26.59
CA ASN A 7 3.16 -10.35 25.72
C ASN A 7 3.18 -8.80 25.82
N PRO A 8 4.26 -8.17 26.33
CA PRO A 8 4.29 -6.74 26.64
C PRO A 8 4.20 -5.83 25.39
N THR A 9 4.40 -6.41 24.21
CA THR A 9 4.29 -5.72 22.91
C THR A 9 2.84 -5.38 22.56
N PHE A 10 1.85 -6.10 23.11
CA PHE A 10 0.43 -5.85 22.87
C PHE A 10 -0.19 -4.97 23.98
N SER A 11 -1.21 -4.20 23.59
CA SER A 11 -2.02 -3.40 24.52
C SER A 11 -2.99 -4.30 25.27
N LYS A 12 -2.99 -4.23 26.61
CA LYS A 12 -3.93 -4.99 27.44
C LYS A 12 -5.39 -4.55 27.23
N SER A 13 -5.62 -3.28 26.90
CA SER A 13 -6.98 -2.74 26.75
C SER A 13 -7.57 -2.97 25.37
N THR A 14 -6.75 -2.89 24.31
CA THR A 14 -7.23 -2.97 22.92
C THR A 14 -6.86 -4.26 22.22
N GLY A 15 -5.94 -5.07 22.78
CA GLY A 15 -5.42 -6.26 22.12
C GLY A 15 -4.58 -5.98 20.86
N LEU A 16 -4.28 -4.71 20.55
CA LEU A 16 -3.49 -4.31 19.39
C LEU A 16 -1.99 -4.22 19.73
N PRO A 17 -1.08 -4.47 18.77
CA PRO A 17 0.35 -4.26 18.98
C PRO A 17 0.64 -2.77 19.27
N ARG A 18 1.67 -2.52 20.06
CA ARG A 18 2.07 -1.17 20.48
C ARG A 18 3.29 -0.73 19.70
N LYS A 19 3.10 0.25 18.80
CA LYS A 19 4.13 0.80 17.88
C LYS A 19 5.49 1.06 18.50
N ARG A 20 5.53 1.52 19.76
CA ARG A 20 6.78 1.86 20.47
C ARG A 20 7.80 0.71 20.53
N PHE A 21 7.36 -0.54 20.34
CA PHE A 21 8.22 -1.73 20.31
C PHE A 21 8.67 -2.14 18.90
N TYR A 22 8.17 -1.48 17.85
CA TYR A 22 8.45 -1.77 16.43
C TYR A 22 9.22 -0.60 15.80
N ARG A 23 10.27 -0.14 16.50
CA ARG A 23 11.06 1.01 16.04
C ARG A 23 11.83 0.64 14.77
N ALA A 24 11.70 1.49 13.75
CA ALA A 24 12.49 1.45 12.54
C ALA A 24 12.92 2.88 12.17
N ARG A 25 13.95 3.01 11.33
CA ARG A 25 14.25 4.31 10.70
C ARG A 25 13.07 4.72 9.84
N ALA A 26 12.74 6.01 9.83
CA ALA A 26 11.66 6.55 9.01
C ALA A 26 11.89 6.24 7.53
N HIS A 27 13.14 6.35 7.08
CA HIS A 27 13.54 6.19 5.68
C HIS A 27 14.40 4.95 5.47
N SER A 28 14.19 4.28 4.33
CA SER A 28 15.01 3.16 3.87
C SER A 28 15.59 3.49 2.49
N ASN A 29 16.77 2.98 2.17
CA ASN A 29 17.33 3.11 0.82
C ASN A 29 16.75 1.98 -0.05
N PRO A 30 15.81 2.26 -0.99
CA PRO A 30 15.24 1.24 -1.85
C PRO A 30 16.27 0.63 -2.81
N LEU A 31 17.41 1.30 -3.01
CA LEU A 31 18.48 0.79 -3.86
C LEU A 31 19.48 -0.11 -3.10
N SER A 32 19.25 -0.36 -1.82
CA SER A 32 20.09 -1.29 -1.04
C SER A 32 19.82 -2.75 -1.40
N ASP A 33 20.83 -3.60 -1.21
CA ASP A 33 20.72 -5.05 -1.36
C ASP A 33 20.18 -5.65 -0.07
N SER A 34 18.87 -5.55 0.10
CA SER A 34 18.14 -6.21 1.17
C SER A 34 17.75 -7.62 0.72
N HIS A 35 17.99 -8.61 1.58
CA HIS A 35 17.63 -10.01 1.34
C HIS A 35 16.38 -10.36 2.14
N PHE A 36 15.29 -10.63 1.43
CA PHE A 36 14.05 -11.21 1.95
C PHE A 36 13.42 -12.03 0.82
N PRO A 37 12.57 -13.02 1.14
CA PRO A 37 11.91 -13.82 0.12
C PRO A 37 11.10 -12.94 -0.84
N VAL A 38 11.26 -13.17 -2.14
CA VAL A 38 10.50 -12.52 -3.20
C VAL A 38 10.03 -13.62 -4.16
N PRO A 39 8.76 -13.58 -4.61
CA PRO A 39 8.25 -14.53 -5.60
C PRO A 39 9.02 -14.44 -6.92
N ILE A 40 9.17 -15.58 -7.61
CA ILE A 40 9.81 -15.62 -8.94
C ILE A 40 8.90 -14.96 -9.99
N SER A 41 7.60 -15.21 -9.90
CA SER A 41 6.57 -14.63 -10.76
C SER A 41 5.24 -14.55 -10.00
N PRO A 42 4.21 -13.86 -10.53
CA PRO A 42 2.92 -13.72 -9.85
C PRO A 42 2.27 -15.06 -9.47
N GLY A 43 2.45 -16.10 -10.30
CA GLY A 43 1.94 -17.45 -10.03
C GLY A 43 2.65 -18.20 -8.89
N HIS A 44 3.76 -17.67 -8.36
CA HIS A 44 4.51 -18.26 -7.23
C HIS A 44 4.22 -17.57 -5.90
N VAL A 45 3.30 -16.61 -5.86
CA VAL A 45 2.94 -15.94 -4.61
C VAL A 45 1.97 -16.84 -3.83
N ASP A 46 2.38 -17.28 -2.64
CA ASP A 46 1.48 -18.00 -1.73
C ASP A 46 0.60 -17.01 -0.95
N TYR A 47 -0.62 -16.82 -1.43
CA TYR A 47 -1.61 -15.96 -0.78
C TYR A 47 -2.38 -16.63 0.35
N SER A 48 -2.19 -17.93 0.61
CA SER A 48 -2.92 -18.66 1.68
C SER A 48 -2.62 -18.10 3.07
N LEU A 49 -1.37 -17.72 3.32
CA LEU A 49 -0.95 -17.07 4.56
C LEU A 49 -1.51 -15.65 4.71
N HIS A 50 -1.81 -14.99 3.60
CA HIS A 50 -2.29 -13.62 3.57
C HIS A 50 -3.81 -13.55 3.75
N TYR A 51 -4.57 -14.41 3.07
CA TYR A 51 -6.03 -14.42 3.06
C TYR A 51 -6.58 -15.85 3.22
N PRO A 52 -6.42 -16.47 4.40
CA PRO A 52 -6.76 -17.89 4.62
C PRO A 52 -8.23 -18.23 4.39
N GLN A 53 -9.14 -17.25 4.50
CA GLN A 53 -10.57 -17.45 4.19
C GLN A 53 -10.86 -17.50 2.69
N HIS A 54 -9.99 -16.92 1.86
CA HIS A 54 -10.16 -16.85 0.42
C HIS A 54 -9.28 -17.87 -0.32
N PHE A 55 -8.17 -18.28 0.29
CA PHE A 55 -7.24 -19.30 -0.23
C PHE A 55 -6.97 -20.36 0.86
N PRO A 56 -7.90 -21.30 1.10
CA PRO A 56 -7.68 -22.36 2.07
C PRO A 56 -6.54 -23.30 1.64
N SER A 57 -5.69 -23.68 2.58
CA SER A 57 -4.53 -24.55 2.35
C SER A 57 -4.96 -26.00 2.10
N SER A 58 -5.39 -26.34 0.87
CA SER A 58 -5.46 -27.68 0.22
C SER A 58 -6.65 -27.80 -0.74
N ASP A 59 -6.40 -28.34 -1.94
CA ASP A 59 -7.30 -28.96 -2.95
C ASP A 59 -8.69 -28.37 -3.25
N GLN A 60 -9.03 -27.19 -2.72
CA GLN A 60 -10.27 -26.49 -3.04
C GLN A 60 -10.03 -25.38 -4.06
N VAL A 61 -10.94 -25.37 -5.03
CA VAL A 61 -10.97 -24.52 -6.22
C VAL A 61 -10.59 -23.08 -5.87
N ASP A 62 -9.57 -22.57 -6.55
CA ASP A 62 -9.27 -21.16 -6.62
C ASP A 62 -10.56 -20.40 -6.90
N ASN A 63 -11.04 -19.61 -5.92
CA ASN A 63 -12.24 -18.79 -6.09
C ASN A 63 -12.02 -17.67 -7.14
N GLY A 64 -10.85 -17.61 -7.77
CA GLY A 64 -10.48 -16.63 -8.79
C GLY A 64 -10.31 -15.23 -8.21
N LYS A 65 -10.42 -15.05 -6.88
CA LYS A 65 -10.17 -13.76 -6.24
C LYS A 65 -8.69 -13.44 -6.39
N LYS A 66 -8.41 -12.24 -6.86
CA LYS A 66 -7.05 -11.69 -6.94
C LYS A 66 -6.97 -10.44 -6.09
N ILE A 67 -5.76 -10.08 -5.67
CA ILE A 67 -5.51 -8.76 -5.09
C ILE A 67 -5.78 -7.73 -6.15
N GLN A 68 -6.61 -6.73 -5.83
CA GLN A 68 -6.97 -5.65 -6.75
C GLN A 68 -6.38 -4.31 -6.30
N PHE A 69 -6.12 -4.12 -5.00
CA PHE A 69 -5.58 -2.87 -4.46
C PHE A 69 -4.18 -3.08 -3.87
N ALA A 70 -3.25 -2.17 -4.16
CA ALA A 70 -1.90 -2.18 -3.58
C ALA A 70 -1.56 -0.85 -2.90
N ASP A 71 -1.22 -0.90 -1.61
CA ASP A 71 -0.75 0.25 -0.82
C ASP A 71 0.79 0.25 -0.77
N ILE A 72 1.41 1.10 -1.56
CA ILE A 72 2.85 1.11 -1.81
C ILE A 72 3.56 1.97 -0.76
N GLY A 73 4.39 1.33 0.06
CA GLY A 73 4.99 1.99 1.22
C GLY A 73 3.96 2.25 2.31
N CYS A 74 3.11 1.26 2.61
CA CYS A 74 1.91 1.40 3.46
C CYS A 74 2.16 1.88 4.90
N GLY A 75 3.42 1.97 5.34
CA GLY A 75 3.79 2.37 6.69
C GLY A 75 3.11 1.48 7.72
N PHE A 76 2.43 2.09 8.70
CA PHE A 76 1.73 1.37 9.76
C PHE A 76 0.32 0.85 9.36
N GLY A 77 0.00 0.83 8.06
CA GLY A 77 -1.18 0.16 7.48
C GLY A 77 -2.51 0.86 7.74
N GLY A 78 -2.50 2.16 8.06
CA GLY A 78 -3.71 2.93 8.36
C GLY A 78 -4.71 2.95 7.20
N LEU A 79 -4.22 3.16 5.97
CA LEU A 79 -5.06 3.16 4.77
C LEU A 79 -5.74 1.81 4.55
N LEU A 80 -4.99 0.69 4.60
CA LEU A 80 -5.53 -0.66 4.42
C LEU A 80 -6.69 -0.94 5.38
N ILE A 81 -6.56 -0.56 6.65
CA ILE A 81 -7.60 -0.79 7.65
C ILE A 81 -8.86 0.00 7.34
N SER A 82 -8.73 1.25 6.88
CA SER A 82 -9.87 2.07 6.46
C SER A 82 -10.50 1.57 5.16
N LEU A 83 -9.70 1.10 4.20
CA LEU A 83 -10.19 0.56 2.94
C LEU A 83 -10.89 -0.80 3.13
N SER A 84 -10.40 -1.61 4.06
CA SER A 84 -10.95 -2.95 4.34
C SER A 84 -12.44 -2.92 4.64
N THR A 85 -12.88 -1.96 5.45
CA THR A 85 -14.30 -1.80 5.81
C THR A 85 -15.12 -1.15 4.69
N LEU A 86 -14.48 -0.31 3.87
CA LEU A 86 -15.13 0.37 2.74
C LEU A 86 -15.34 -0.56 1.53
N PHE A 87 -14.43 -1.52 1.31
CA PHE A 87 -14.49 -2.49 0.21
C PHE A 87 -14.27 -3.92 0.74
N PRO A 88 -15.24 -4.48 1.50
CA PRO A 88 -15.07 -5.77 2.19
C PRO A 88 -14.81 -6.95 1.24
N GLU A 89 -15.23 -6.84 -0.02
CA GLU A 89 -15.07 -7.90 -1.02
C GLU A 89 -13.76 -7.86 -1.81
N THR A 90 -13.02 -6.76 -1.71
CA THR A 90 -11.80 -6.51 -2.49
C THR A 90 -10.57 -6.91 -1.71
N LEU A 91 -9.74 -7.79 -2.27
CA LEU A 91 -8.45 -8.14 -1.68
C LEU A 91 -7.42 -7.03 -1.90
N MET A 92 -6.68 -6.69 -0.83
CA MET A 92 -5.71 -5.60 -0.83
C MET A 92 -4.45 -5.96 -0.08
N ILE A 93 -3.30 -5.49 -0.57
CA ILE A 93 -2.02 -5.74 0.07
C ILE A 93 -1.23 -4.44 0.31
N GLY A 94 -0.68 -4.31 1.51
CA GLY A 94 0.38 -3.36 1.80
C GLY A 94 1.74 -3.91 1.40
N MET A 95 2.54 -3.09 0.74
CA MET A 95 3.93 -3.42 0.40
C MET A 95 4.86 -2.48 1.18
N GLU A 96 5.62 -3.01 2.13
CA GLU A 96 6.50 -2.21 2.99
C GLU A 96 7.92 -2.80 3.02
N LEU A 97 8.93 -1.93 2.96
CA LEU A 97 10.32 -2.35 2.90
C LEU A 97 10.91 -2.64 4.30
N ARG A 98 10.41 -1.93 5.31
CA ARG A 98 10.91 -1.98 6.69
C ARG A 98 10.35 -3.18 7.44
N ASP A 99 11.24 -4.05 7.88
CA ASP A 99 10.93 -5.30 8.58
C ASP A 99 10.01 -5.10 9.79
N LYS A 100 10.43 -4.28 10.76
CA LYS A 100 9.67 -4.03 11.99
C LYS A 100 8.32 -3.37 11.74
N VAL A 101 8.22 -2.53 10.72
CA VAL A 101 6.96 -1.87 10.35
C VAL A 101 6.00 -2.89 9.73
N THR A 102 6.50 -3.74 8.83
CA THR A 102 5.71 -4.83 8.25
C THR A 102 5.19 -5.78 9.33
N GLU A 103 6.04 -6.19 10.28
CA GLU A 103 5.64 -7.08 11.37
C GLU A 103 4.55 -6.45 12.25
N TYR A 104 4.68 -5.17 12.58
CA TYR A 104 3.64 -4.43 13.29
C TYR A 104 2.30 -4.48 12.55
N VAL A 105 2.30 -4.22 11.24
CA VAL A 105 1.07 -4.20 10.43
C VAL A 105 0.44 -5.59 10.38
N LYS A 106 1.26 -6.64 10.19
CA LYS A 106 0.80 -8.02 10.20
C LYS A 106 0.09 -8.35 11.51
N GLU A 107 0.74 -8.10 12.65
CA GLU A 107 0.16 -8.35 13.96
C GLU A 107 -1.08 -7.49 14.23
N ARG A 108 -1.10 -6.24 13.74
CA ARG A 108 -2.26 -5.35 13.85
C ARG A 108 -3.46 -5.91 13.08
N ILE A 109 -3.26 -6.38 11.84
CA ILE A 109 -4.30 -7.00 11.03
C ILE A 109 -4.81 -8.29 11.71
N LEU A 110 -3.91 -9.15 12.19
CA LEU A 110 -4.29 -10.39 12.89
C LEU A 110 -5.11 -10.08 14.15
N ALA A 111 -4.70 -9.12 14.98
CA ALA A 111 -5.45 -8.70 16.15
C ALA A 111 -6.83 -8.12 15.80
N LEU A 112 -6.93 -7.36 14.71
CA LEU A 112 -8.20 -6.83 14.21
C LEU A 112 -9.14 -7.94 13.72
N ARG A 113 -8.62 -8.95 13.01
CA ARG A 113 -9.39 -10.13 12.58
C ARG A 113 -9.95 -10.93 13.76
N VAL A 114 -9.19 -11.05 14.86
CA VAL A 114 -9.63 -11.75 16.08
C VAL A 114 -10.70 -10.95 16.83
N THR A 115 -10.50 -9.63 16.97
CA THR A 115 -11.42 -8.77 17.73
C THR A 115 -12.68 -8.40 16.95
N ASN A 116 -12.67 -8.55 15.62
CA ASN A 116 -13.80 -8.27 14.74
C ASN A 116 -14.04 -9.47 13.79
N PRO A 117 -14.65 -10.56 14.27
CA PRO A 117 -14.92 -11.74 13.45
C PRO A 117 -15.63 -11.39 12.14
N GLY A 118 -15.11 -11.91 11.03
CA GLY A 118 -15.63 -11.64 9.68
C GLY A 118 -15.13 -10.33 9.03
N GLN A 119 -14.45 -9.44 9.77
CA GLN A 119 -13.85 -8.22 9.22
C GLN A 119 -12.34 -8.36 9.02
N TYR A 120 -11.77 -7.49 8.18
CA TYR A 120 -10.33 -7.40 7.90
C TYR A 120 -9.69 -8.64 7.27
N GLN A 121 -10.52 -9.54 6.72
CA GLN A 121 -10.07 -10.78 6.06
C GLN A 121 -9.53 -10.52 4.65
N ASN A 122 -9.83 -9.34 4.10
CA ASN A 122 -9.50 -8.92 2.75
C ASN A 122 -8.23 -8.05 2.66
N ILE A 123 -7.53 -7.80 3.78
CA ILE A 123 -6.29 -7.03 3.79
C ILE A 123 -5.12 -7.82 4.33
N SER A 124 -3.93 -7.61 3.77
CA SER A 124 -2.68 -8.17 4.28
C SER A 124 -1.50 -7.23 4.04
N VAL A 125 -0.31 -7.63 4.47
CA VAL A 125 0.94 -6.89 4.24
C VAL A 125 2.06 -7.86 3.89
N VAL A 126 2.96 -7.42 2.99
CA VAL A 126 4.17 -8.16 2.64
C VAL A 126 5.40 -7.27 2.79
N ARG A 127 6.48 -7.85 3.29
CA ARG A 127 7.79 -7.20 3.32
C ARG A 127 8.40 -7.30 1.93
N THR A 128 8.53 -6.18 1.23
CA THR A 128 9.08 -6.19 -0.13
C THR A 128 9.61 -4.82 -0.55
N ASN A 129 10.37 -4.81 -1.65
CA ASN A 129 10.75 -3.59 -2.34
C ASN A 129 9.87 -3.44 -3.59
N SER A 130 8.82 -2.63 -3.49
CA SER A 130 7.91 -2.35 -4.60
C SER A 130 8.62 -1.75 -5.82
N MET A 131 9.68 -0.96 -5.63
CA MET A 131 10.44 -0.38 -6.75
C MET A 131 11.27 -1.40 -7.54
N LYS A 132 11.37 -2.65 -7.08
CA LYS A 132 12.13 -3.71 -7.76
C LYS A 132 11.26 -4.88 -8.22
N TYR A 133 10.16 -5.14 -7.51
CA TYR A 133 9.50 -6.45 -7.58
C TYR A 133 8.00 -6.36 -7.81
N ILE A 134 7.42 -5.19 -8.10
CA ILE A 134 5.98 -5.07 -8.39
C ILE A 134 5.50 -6.12 -9.43
N PRO A 135 6.18 -6.31 -10.58
CA PRO A 135 5.77 -7.31 -11.58
C PRO A 135 5.94 -8.77 -11.12
N ASN A 136 6.71 -9.03 -10.06
CA ASN A 136 6.83 -10.37 -9.48
C ASN A 136 5.61 -10.74 -8.63
N TYR A 137 4.86 -9.74 -8.13
CA TYR A 137 3.67 -9.98 -7.30
C TYR A 137 2.36 -9.94 -8.10
N PHE A 138 2.30 -9.21 -9.21
CA PHE A 138 1.04 -8.95 -9.91
C PHE A 138 1.13 -9.28 -11.39
N GLU A 139 0.10 -9.92 -11.91
CA GLU A 139 -0.09 -10.13 -13.34
C GLU A 139 -0.38 -8.79 -14.05
N LYS A 140 -0.30 -8.81 -15.38
CA LYS A 140 -0.67 -7.66 -16.21
C LYS A 140 -2.11 -7.25 -15.95
N GLY A 141 -2.33 -5.98 -15.62
CA GLY A 141 -3.66 -5.42 -15.37
C GLY A 141 -4.42 -6.07 -14.22
N GLN A 142 -3.73 -6.67 -13.24
CA GLN A 142 -4.37 -7.29 -12.09
C GLN A 142 -4.94 -6.26 -11.10
N LEU A 143 -4.25 -5.13 -10.93
CA LEU A 143 -4.63 -4.10 -9.98
C LEU A 143 -5.64 -3.13 -10.59
N SER A 144 -6.58 -2.68 -9.78
CA SER A 144 -7.52 -1.60 -10.09
C SER A 144 -7.18 -0.30 -9.35
N LYS A 145 -6.45 -0.38 -8.23
CA LYS A 145 -6.02 0.80 -7.45
C LYS A 145 -4.62 0.63 -6.89
N MET A 146 -3.81 1.70 -7.01
CA MET A 146 -2.48 1.79 -6.40
C MET A 146 -2.37 3.07 -5.58
N PHE A 147 -1.81 2.98 -4.38
CA PHE A 147 -1.70 4.09 -3.45
C PHE A 147 -0.25 4.41 -3.14
N PHE A 148 0.12 5.69 -3.21
CA PHE A 148 1.43 6.22 -2.87
C PHE A 148 1.23 7.41 -1.93
N LEU A 149 1.02 7.14 -0.66
CA LEU A 149 0.68 8.17 0.32
C LEU A 149 1.88 8.54 1.18
N PHE A 150 2.23 9.83 1.16
CA PHE A 150 3.37 10.41 1.87
C PHE A 150 4.71 9.67 1.61
N PRO A 151 5.07 9.41 0.33
CA PRO A 151 6.33 8.75 0.02
C PRO A 151 7.52 9.63 0.42
N ASP A 152 8.69 9.01 0.60
CA ASP A 152 9.93 9.74 0.94
C ASP A 152 10.30 10.72 -0.19
N PRO A 153 10.42 12.03 0.09
CA PRO A 153 10.72 13.05 -0.91
C PRO A 153 12.12 12.96 -1.49
N HIS A 154 13.08 12.39 -0.73
CA HIS A 154 14.48 12.31 -1.12
C HIS A 154 15.06 13.63 -1.64
N PHE A 155 14.92 14.72 -0.87
CA PHE A 155 15.24 16.13 -1.21
C PHE A 155 16.57 16.46 -1.94
N LYS A 156 17.55 15.56 -1.94
CA LYS A 156 18.82 15.79 -2.64
C LYS A 156 18.69 15.23 -4.05
N GLU A 157 18.96 16.03 -5.07
CA GLU A 157 18.85 15.65 -6.49
C GLU A 157 19.48 14.29 -6.82
N LYS A 158 20.70 14.02 -6.32
CA LYS A 158 21.38 12.74 -6.47
C LYS A 158 20.61 11.51 -5.96
N ASN A 159 19.60 11.72 -5.12
CA ASN A 159 18.73 10.71 -4.55
C ASN A 159 17.35 10.64 -5.23
N HIS A 160 17.02 11.48 -6.22
CA HIS A 160 15.71 11.46 -6.89
C HIS A 160 15.41 10.11 -7.56
N ARG A 161 16.44 9.38 -7.98
CA ARG A 161 16.33 7.98 -8.44
C ARG A 161 15.73 7.00 -7.40
N ARG A 162 15.56 7.43 -6.15
CA ARG A 162 14.95 6.66 -5.07
C ARG A 162 13.46 7.00 -4.89
N ARG A 163 12.93 8.02 -5.57
CA ARG A 163 11.50 8.38 -5.51
C ARG A 163 10.68 7.26 -6.12
N VAL A 164 9.62 6.85 -5.41
CA VAL A 164 8.77 5.73 -5.80
C VAL A 164 7.90 6.03 -7.03
N ILE A 165 7.61 7.32 -7.28
CA ILE A 165 7.07 7.79 -8.55
C ILE A 165 8.23 8.34 -9.37
N SER A 166 8.51 7.72 -10.51
CA SER A 166 9.51 8.16 -11.47
C SER A 166 9.14 7.63 -12.86
N PRO A 167 9.64 8.23 -13.95
CA PRO A 167 9.28 7.82 -15.31
C PRO A 167 9.44 6.31 -15.56
N PHE A 168 10.55 5.72 -15.10
CA PHE A 168 10.85 4.30 -15.31
C PHE A 168 9.92 3.35 -14.55
N LEU A 169 9.46 3.76 -13.37
CA LEU A 169 8.55 2.94 -12.56
C LEU A 169 7.10 3.02 -13.05
N LEU A 170 6.73 4.10 -13.75
CA LEU A 170 5.38 4.26 -14.29
C LEU A 170 5.05 3.20 -15.34
N ASP A 171 6.02 2.73 -16.12
CA ASP A 171 5.83 1.61 -17.05
C ASP A 171 5.46 0.31 -16.33
N GLU A 172 6.15 0.00 -15.23
CA GLU A 172 5.83 -1.17 -14.39
C GLU A 172 4.47 -1.03 -13.72
N TYR A 173 4.12 0.16 -13.24
CA TYR A 173 2.82 0.42 -12.63
C TYR A 173 1.70 0.31 -13.66
N ALA A 174 1.89 0.86 -14.87
CA ALA A 174 0.94 0.72 -15.97
C ALA A 174 0.81 -0.73 -16.45
N TYR A 175 1.86 -1.55 -16.35
CA TYR A 175 1.81 -2.97 -16.66
C TYR A 175 0.88 -3.72 -15.70
N VAL A 176 1.01 -3.50 -14.39
CA VAL A 176 0.21 -4.22 -13.38
C VAL A 176 -1.19 -3.63 -13.17
N LEU A 177 -1.43 -2.39 -13.59
CA LEU A 177 -2.71 -1.68 -13.42
C LEU A 177 -3.62 -1.82 -14.65
N GLU A 178 -4.88 -2.18 -14.43
CA GLU A 178 -5.87 -2.36 -15.49
C GLU A 178 -6.22 -1.05 -16.21
N VAL A 179 -6.74 -1.13 -17.45
CA VAL A 179 -7.32 0.06 -18.10
C VAL A 179 -8.50 0.53 -17.26
N GLY A 180 -8.50 1.81 -16.89
CA GLY A 180 -9.47 2.38 -15.95
C GLY A 180 -9.02 2.34 -14.49
N GLY A 181 -7.97 1.59 -14.15
CA GLY A 181 -7.39 1.57 -12.81
C GLY A 181 -6.79 2.92 -12.41
N ILE A 182 -6.67 3.18 -11.11
CA ILE A 182 -6.33 4.52 -10.60
C ILE A 182 -5.07 4.49 -9.74
N ILE A 183 -4.15 5.44 -9.99
CA ILE A 183 -3.04 5.79 -9.12
C ILE A 183 -3.44 6.98 -8.25
N TYR A 184 -3.33 6.81 -6.93
CA TYR A 184 -3.55 7.86 -5.95
C TYR A 184 -2.21 8.28 -5.33
N THR A 185 -1.84 9.55 -5.48
CA THR A 185 -0.65 10.11 -4.83
C THR A 185 -1.03 11.29 -3.93
N ILE A 186 -0.39 11.38 -2.77
CA ILE A 186 -0.48 12.53 -1.87
C ILE A 186 0.81 12.70 -1.10
N THR A 187 1.22 13.93 -0.84
CA THR A 187 2.39 14.27 -0.03
C THR A 187 2.18 15.62 0.66
N ASP A 188 2.93 15.88 1.72
CA ASP A 188 3.05 17.18 2.39
C ASP A 188 4.23 18.02 1.88
N VAL A 189 4.95 17.54 0.86
CA VAL A 189 6.10 18.22 0.26
C VAL A 189 5.75 18.69 -1.15
N GLU A 190 5.67 20.01 -1.35
CA GLU A 190 5.30 20.63 -2.64
C GLU A 190 6.16 20.13 -3.81
N GLU A 191 7.48 20.17 -3.66
CA GLU A 191 8.43 19.72 -4.69
C GLU A 191 8.21 18.25 -5.09
N LEU A 192 7.85 17.39 -4.12
CA LEU A 192 7.53 16.00 -4.41
C LEU A 192 6.16 15.89 -5.09
N GLY A 193 5.18 16.70 -4.68
CA GLY A 193 3.86 16.78 -5.30
C GLY A 193 3.96 17.16 -6.78
N ASP A 194 4.70 18.21 -7.09
CA ASP A 194 4.97 18.67 -8.45
C ASP A 194 5.72 17.61 -9.25
N TRP A 195 6.72 16.96 -8.64
CA TRP A 195 7.44 15.85 -9.29
C TRP A 195 6.52 14.69 -9.65
N MET A 196 5.67 14.23 -8.72
CA MET A 196 4.75 13.12 -8.95
C MET A 196 3.74 13.46 -10.05
N LYS A 197 3.16 14.67 -9.98
CA LYS A 197 2.25 15.19 -11.00
C LYS A 197 2.92 15.23 -12.37
N ALA A 198 4.10 15.83 -12.48
CA ALA A 198 4.84 15.95 -13.73
C ALA A 198 5.21 14.58 -14.33
N CYS A 199 5.59 13.59 -13.50
CA CYS A 199 5.86 12.24 -13.98
C CYS A 199 4.59 11.60 -14.59
N LEU A 200 3.46 11.69 -13.89
CA LEU A 200 2.19 11.10 -14.33
C LEU A 200 1.62 11.80 -15.56
N GLU A 201 1.65 13.14 -15.59
CA GLU A 201 1.15 13.96 -16.69
C GLU A 201 1.92 13.75 -18.00
N ASN A 202 3.23 13.51 -17.92
CA ASN A 202 4.06 13.28 -19.11
C ASN A 202 4.06 11.82 -19.58
N HIS A 203 3.37 10.91 -18.89
CA HIS A 203 3.38 9.50 -19.23
C HIS A 203 2.16 9.12 -20.09
N PRO A 204 2.34 8.48 -21.27
CA PRO A 204 1.28 8.32 -22.27
C PRO A 204 0.13 7.38 -21.86
N MET A 205 0.32 6.61 -20.79
CA MET A 205 -0.69 5.67 -20.27
C MET A 205 -1.47 6.22 -19.08
N PHE A 206 -1.35 7.50 -18.73
CA PHE A 206 -2.07 8.09 -17.60
C PHE A 206 -2.77 9.41 -17.98
N GLU A 207 -3.98 9.60 -17.45
CA GLU A 207 -4.75 10.84 -17.56
C GLU A 207 -5.20 11.30 -16.16
N ALA A 208 -5.26 12.61 -15.93
CA ALA A 208 -5.73 13.15 -14.65
C ALA A 208 -7.25 12.94 -14.49
N LEU A 209 -7.70 12.59 -13.29
CA LEU A 209 -9.14 12.59 -12.98
C LEU A 209 -9.67 14.01 -12.88
N THR A 210 -10.94 14.21 -13.24
CA THR A 210 -11.61 15.51 -13.07
C THR A 210 -12.02 15.74 -11.62
N ASP A 211 -12.31 16.99 -11.26
CA ASP A 211 -12.78 17.34 -9.91
C ASP A 211 -14.10 16.64 -9.55
N GLU A 212 -14.99 16.44 -10.52
CA GLU A 212 -16.25 15.71 -10.34
C GLU A 212 -15.98 14.24 -10.00
N GLU A 213 -15.05 13.60 -10.72
CA GLU A 213 -14.65 12.21 -10.46
C GLU A 213 -14.01 12.08 -9.07
N LEU A 214 -13.14 13.02 -8.69
CA LEU A 214 -12.51 13.05 -7.38
C LEU A 214 -13.51 13.23 -6.24
N LYS A 215 -14.54 14.07 -6.44
CA LYS A 215 -15.61 14.28 -5.45
C LYS A 215 -16.49 13.04 -5.29
N ALA A 216 -16.73 12.32 -6.37
CA ALA A 216 -17.52 11.09 -6.38
C ALA A 216 -16.78 9.89 -5.77
N ASP A 217 -15.44 9.87 -5.85
CA ASP A 217 -14.64 8.76 -5.34
C ASP A 217 -14.55 8.78 -3.79
N PRO A 218 -15.08 7.76 -3.08
CA PRO A 218 -15.03 7.70 -1.62
C PRO A 218 -13.59 7.56 -1.07
N VAL A 219 -12.66 7.05 -1.88
CA VAL A 219 -11.24 6.89 -1.51
C VAL A 219 -10.55 8.23 -1.32
N THR A 220 -10.95 9.25 -2.09
CA THR A 220 -10.34 10.58 -2.08
C THR A 220 -10.31 11.20 -0.67
N LYS A 221 -11.32 10.94 0.16
CA LYS A 221 -11.43 11.42 1.54
C LYS A 221 -10.44 10.73 2.49
N LEU A 222 -10.07 9.49 2.18
CA LEU A 222 -9.17 8.68 2.99
C LEU A 222 -7.70 9.08 2.80
N LEU A 223 -7.34 9.68 1.67
CA LEU A 223 -5.95 10.00 1.32
C LEU A 223 -5.24 10.87 2.38
N SER A 224 -5.95 11.86 2.94
CA SER A 224 -5.40 12.76 3.97
C SER A 224 -5.71 12.31 5.41
N SER A 225 -6.69 11.43 5.63
CA SER A 225 -7.22 11.14 6.97
C SER A 225 -6.94 9.72 7.46
N ALA A 226 -6.66 8.77 6.58
CA ALA A 226 -6.50 7.36 6.93
C ALA A 226 -5.08 6.98 7.38
N THR A 227 -4.06 7.73 6.98
CA THR A 227 -2.66 7.49 7.36
C THR A 227 -2.26 8.34 8.55
N GLU A 228 -1.23 7.90 9.28
CA GLU A 228 -0.72 8.63 10.43
C GLU A 228 -0.03 9.92 10.03
N GLU A 229 0.68 9.87 8.91
CA GLU A 229 1.30 11.01 8.25
C GLU A 229 0.25 12.05 7.87
N GLY A 230 -0.84 11.66 7.21
CA GLY A 230 -1.93 12.58 6.85
C GLY A 230 -2.59 13.22 8.08
N GLN A 231 -2.91 12.41 9.09
CA GLN A 231 -3.44 12.93 10.36
C GLN A 231 -2.46 13.86 11.09
N LYS A 232 -1.16 13.65 10.94
CA LYS A 232 -0.13 14.52 11.52
C LYS A 232 -0.06 15.86 10.78
N VAL A 233 -0.14 15.84 9.46
CA VAL A 233 -0.18 17.06 8.63
C VAL A 233 -1.39 17.90 9.00
N ASP A 234 -2.57 17.29 9.08
CA ASP A 234 -3.82 17.96 9.47
C ASP A 234 -3.73 18.58 10.87
N ARG A 235 -3.27 17.83 11.88
CA ARG A 235 -3.06 18.37 13.24
C ARG A 235 -2.12 19.57 13.31
N ASN A 236 -1.17 19.65 12.37
CA ASN A 236 -0.20 20.74 12.31
C ASN A 236 -0.65 21.89 11.39
N GLY A 237 -1.84 21.81 10.79
CA GLY A 237 -2.33 22.78 9.81
C GLY A 237 -1.49 22.81 8.53
N GLY A 238 -0.82 21.71 8.19
CA GLY A 238 0.01 21.61 6.99
C GLY A 238 -0.82 21.41 5.72
N GLN A 239 -0.23 21.77 4.58
CA GLN A 239 -0.83 21.57 3.27
C GLN A 239 -0.47 20.19 2.70
N THR A 240 -1.35 19.64 1.86
CA THR A 240 -1.09 18.43 1.09
C THR A 240 -1.23 18.67 -0.40
N PHE A 241 -0.38 18.02 -1.19
CA PHE A 241 -0.32 18.07 -2.64
C PHE A 241 -0.73 16.70 -3.18
N ARG A 242 -1.84 16.66 -3.92
CA ARG A 242 -2.48 15.44 -4.42
C ARG A 242 -2.46 15.41 -5.94
N ALA A 243 -2.13 14.26 -6.51
CA ALA A 243 -2.26 13.95 -7.94
C ALA A 243 -2.87 12.56 -8.09
N VAL A 244 -4.01 12.46 -8.80
CA VAL A 244 -4.74 11.21 -9.01
C VAL A 244 -4.98 11.01 -10.49
N TYR A 245 -4.56 9.86 -11.01
CA TYR A 245 -4.52 9.60 -12.44
C TYR A 245 -5.13 8.23 -12.75
N ARG A 246 -5.89 8.15 -13.83
CA ARG A 246 -6.44 6.92 -14.40
C ARG A 246 -5.47 6.37 -15.42
N ARG A 247 -5.29 5.05 -15.41
CA ARG A 247 -4.56 4.35 -16.44
C ARG A 247 -5.43 4.22 -17.69
N ILE A 248 -4.91 4.66 -18.83
CA ILE A 248 -5.57 4.58 -20.14
C ILE A 248 -4.87 3.56 -21.04
N ALA A 249 -5.59 3.10 -22.06
CA ALA A 249 -4.97 2.36 -23.15
C ALA A 249 -4.06 3.30 -23.95
N PRO A 250 -2.92 2.84 -24.49
CA PRO A 250 -2.12 3.64 -25.41
C PRO A 250 -2.98 4.06 -26.60
N SER A 251 -2.88 5.33 -27.00
CA SER A 251 -3.41 5.80 -28.28
C SER A 251 -2.73 5.02 -29.41
N LEU A 252 -3.51 4.32 -30.24
CA LEU A 252 -3.03 3.67 -31.46
C LEU A 252 -2.63 4.70 -32.52
#